data_AF-A0A7W2EUN8-F1
#
_entry.id   AF-A0A7W2EUN8-F1
#
_cell.length_a   1.000
_cell.length_b   1.000
_cell.length_c   1.000
_cell.angle_alpha   90.00
_cell.angle_beta   90.00
_cell.angle_gamma   90.00
#
_symmetry.space_group_name_H-M   'P 1'
#
loop_
_entity.id
_entity.type
_entity.pdbx_description
1 polymer ?
#
loop_
_entity_poly.entity_id
_entity_poly.type
_entity_poly.pdbx_seq_one_letter_code
_entity_poly.pdbx_strand_id
1 'polypeptide(L)' 'MNKDLIKGILILVGVVLALAIFATAATEDGVQKLSCMGRAIWHGVSLTNIHSVCGL' A
#
# COMPACT_ATOMS: atom_id res chain seq x y z
N MET A 1 -16.97 21.15 -1.83
CA MET A 1 -16.50 19.76 -1.99
C MET A 1 -17.64 18.84 -1.62
N ASN A 2 -18.14 18.01 -2.54
CA ASN A 2 -19.35 17.21 -2.34
C ASN A 2 -19.14 16.19 -1.21
N LYS A 3 -20.03 16.23 -0.22
CA LYS A 3 -19.99 15.37 0.98
C LYS A 3 -20.07 13.89 0.60
N ASP A 4 -20.80 13.61 -0.49
CA ASP A 4 -20.94 12.29 -1.11
C ASP A 4 -19.63 11.79 -1.73
N LEU A 5 -18.86 12.69 -2.39
CA LEU A 5 -17.55 12.34 -2.95
C LEU A 5 -16.55 12.00 -1.84
N ILE A 6 -16.55 12.78 -0.75
CA ILE A 6 -15.69 12.53 0.41
C ILE A 6 -16.04 11.20 1.06
N LYS A 7 -17.33 10.90 1.24
CA LYS A 7 -17.79 9.62 1.77
C LYS A 7 -17.37 8.45 0.88
N GLY A 8 -17.54 8.59 -0.43
CA GLY A 8 -17.14 7.57 -1.41
C GLY A 8 -15.64 7.29 -1.36
N ILE A 9 -14.81 8.33 -1.34
CA ILE A 9 -13.35 8.20 -1.22
C ILE A 9 -12.98 7.56 0.12
N LEU A 10 -13.61 7.95 1.23
CA LEU A 10 -13.32 7.39 2.54
C LEU A 10 -13.61 5.88 2.62
N ILE A 11 -14.73 5.45 2.02
CA ILE A 11 -15.09 4.03 1.93
C ILE A 11 -14.08 3.29 1.06
N LEU A 12 -13.72 3.84 -0.09
CA LEU A 12 -12.79 3.22 -1.02
C LEU A 12 -11.39 3.07 -0.39
N VAL A 13 -10.91 4.11 0.29
CA VAL A 13 -9.66 4.06 1.07
C VAL A 13 -9.76 2.99 2.16
N GLY A 14 -10.88 2.92 2.88
CA GLY A 14 -11.08 1.89 3.91
C GLY A 14 -11.03 0.46 3.36
N VAL A 15 -11.68 0.21 2.22
CA VAL A 15 -11.66 -1.10 1.54
C VAL A 15 -10.25 -1.46 1.07
N VAL A 16 -9.56 -0.52 0.43
CA VAL A 16 -8.17 -0.72 -0.03
C VAL A 16 -7.23 -1.00 1.15
N LEU A 17 -7.39 -0.28 2.27
CA LEU A 17 -6.60 -0.49 3.47
C LEU A 17 -6.84 -1.89 4.07
N ALA A 18 -8.11 -2.30 4.16
CA ALA A 18 -8.47 -3.63 4.64
C ALA A 18 -7.86 -4.73 3.76
N LEU A 19 -7.95 -4.60 2.43
CA LEU A 19 -7.33 -5.53 1.49
C LEU A 19 -5.82 -5.57 1.63
N ALA A 20 -5.16 -4.43 1.79
CA ALA A 20 -3.71 -4.36 1.98
C ALA A 20 -3.28 -5.04 3.29
N ILE A 21 -4.04 -4.87 4.37
CA ILE A 21 -3.76 -5.54 5.66
C ILE A 21 -3.96 -7.04 5.53
N PHE A 22 -5.05 -7.50 4.92
CA PHE A 22 -5.28 -8.92 4.71
C PHE A 22 -4.23 -9.56 3.80
N ALA A 23 -3.85 -8.88 2.71
CA ALA A 23 -2.82 -9.35 1.80
C ALA A 23 -1.45 -9.44 2.48
N THR A 24 -1.09 -8.46 3.32
CA THR A 24 0.18 -8.50 4.06
C THR A 24 0.18 -9.51 5.20
N ALA A 25 -0.94 -9.69 5.90
CA ALA A 25 -1.09 -10.70 6.94
C ALA A 25 -1.07 -12.13 6.40
N ALA A 26 -1.53 -12.34 5.15
CA ALA A 26 -1.52 -13.64 4.47
C ALA A 26 -0.14 -14.05 3.92
N THR A 27 0.86 -13.18 4.00
CA THR A 27 2.21 -13.44 3.50
C THR A 27 3.22 -13.36 4.64
N GLU A 28 4.05 -14.40 4.80
CA GLU A 28 5.04 -14.54 5.89
C GLU A 28 5.99 -13.33 6.03
N ASP A 29 6.24 -12.58 4.94
CA ASP A 29 7.08 -11.37 4.91
C ASP A 29 6.35 -10.09 4.47
N GLY A 30 5.01 -10.12 4.42
CA GLY A 30 4.19 -9.10 3.77
C GLY A 30 4.33 -7.70 4.34
N VAL A 31 4.37 -7.59 5.66
CA VAL A 31 4.46 -6.30 6.36
C VAL A 31 5.82 -5.62 6.08
N GLN A 32 6.88 -6.42 5.96
CA GLN A 32 8.23 -5.92 5.71
C GLN A 32 8.38 -5.48 4.25
N LYS A 33 7.86 -6.28 3.31
CA LYS A 33 7.78 -5.94 1.88
C LYS A 33 6.92 -4.70 1.63
N LEU A 34 5.75 -4.59 2.27
CA LEU A 34 4.87 -3.43 2.13
C LEU A 34 5.47 -2.16 2.76
N SER A 35 6.15 -2.26 3.91
CA SER A 35 6.84 -1.13 4.55
C SER A 35 8.01 -0.63 3.70
N CYS A 36 8.76 -1.55 3.10
CA CYS A 36 9.87 -1.22 2.20
C CYS A 36 9.36 -0.57 0.90
N MET A 37 8.30 -1.13 0.30
CA MET A 37 7.64 -0.58 -0.89
C MET A 37 7.02 0.79 -0.62
N GLY A 38 6.37 0.98 0.53
CA GLY A 38 5.85 2.28 0.97
C GLY A 38 6.93 3.33 1.17
N ARG A 39 8.07 2.96 1.77
CA ARG A 39 9.24 3.83 1.90
C ARG A 39 9.87 4.16 0.55
N ALA A 40 9.98 3.18 -0.34
CA ALA A 40 10.52 3.37 -1.68
C ALA A 40 9.65 4.33 -2.52
N ILE A 41 8.32 4.16 -2.47
CA ILE A 41 7.37 5.08 -3.12
C ILE A 41 7.48 6.49 -2.51
N TRP A 42 7.59 6.60 -1.18
CA TRP A 42 7.72 7.89 -0.50
C TRP A 42 9.04 8.62 -0.85
N HIS A 43 10.12 7.87 -1.03
CA HIS A 43 11.42 8.40 -1.45
C HIS A 43 11.55 8.64 -2.97
N GLY A 44 10.49 8.40 -3.75
CA GLY A 44 10.50 8.61 -5.20
C GLY A 44 11.31 7.56 -5.97
N VAL A 45 11.54 6.39 -5.38
CA VAL A 45 12.23 5.27 -6.04
C VAL A 45 11.30 4.67 -7.08
N SER A 46 11.81 4.51 -8.31
CA SER A 46 11.05 3.92 -9.41
C SER A 46 10.57 2.51 -9.06
N LEU A 47 9.31 2.19 -9.39
CA LEU A 47 8.71 0.87 -9.12
C LEU A 47 9.56 -0.31 -9.64
N THR A 48 10.31 -0.08 -10.72
CA THR A 48 11.29 -1.03 -11.29
C THR A 48 12.41 -1.42 -10.32
N ASN A 49 12.83 -0.52 -9.43
CA ASN A 49 13.89 -0.81 -8.45
C ASN A 49 13.36 -1.42 -7.16
N ILE A 50 12.07 -1.29 -6.85
CA ILE A 50 11.50 -1.77 -5.57
C ILE A 50 11.72 -3.27 -5.39
N HIS A 51 11.66 -4.06 -6.47
CA HIS A 51 11.97 -5.49 -6.44
C HIS A 51 13.42 -5.77 -6.02
N SER A 52 14.36 -4.94 -6.49
CA SER A 52 15.79 -5.04 -6.17
C SER A 52 16.14 -4.52 -4.78
N VAL A 53 15.41 -3.53 -4.25
CA VAL A 53 15.68 -2.95 -2.91
C VAL A 53 14.96 -3.70 -1.80
N CYS A 54 13.73 -4.17 -2.06
CA CYS A 54 12.91 -4.86 -1.07
C CYS A 54 13.00 -6.39 -1.16
N GLY A 55 13.83 -6.93 -2.05
CA GLY A 55 14.04 -8.37 -2.20
C GLY A 55 12.72 -9.13 -2.37
N LEU A 56 11.88 -8.66 -3.31
CA LEU A 56 10.58 -9.27 -3.54
C LEU A 56 10.69 -10.62 -4.25
#